data_AF-A0A4Q3A9L0-F1
#
_entry.id   AF-A0A4Q3A9L0-F1
#
_cell.length_a   1.000
_cell.length_b   1.000
_cell.length_c   1.000
_cell.angle_alpha   90.00
_cell.angle_beta   90.00
_cell.angle_gamma   90.00
#
_symmetry.space_group_name_H-M   'P 1'
#
loop_
_entity.id
_entity.type
_entity.pdbx_description
1 polymer ?
#
loop_
_entity_poly.entity_id
_entity_poly.type
_entity_poly.pdbx_seq_one_letter_code
_entity_poly.pdbx_strand_id
1 'polypeptide(L)'
;MIEISQTAATLAGAALALLLAAGGAMLFVGLRARSRAGQLSDANARLLALAAGSPALAMIVRADGRIELSIALANLFGFDAVPAHFSDLIDNDAVLAPEDARALDQEV
;
A
#
# COMPACT_ATOMS: atom_id res chain seq x y z
N MET A 1 19.65 58.13 -20.49
CA MET A 1 18.91 57.75 -19.27
C MET A 1 17.81 56.80 -19.69
N ILE A 2 17.74 55.60 -19.10
CA ILE A 2 16.60 54.70 -19.35
C ILE A 2 15.49 55.16 -18.39
N GLU A 3 14.54 55.93 -18.91
CA GLU A 3 13.36 56.31 -18.13
C GLU A 3 12.32 55.21 -18.25
N ILE A 4 12.15 54.46 -17.16
CA ILE A 4 11.14 53.43 -17.07
C ILE A 4 9.81 54.12 -16.74
N SER A 5 8.83 53.95 -17.63
CA SER A 5 7.44 54.35 -17.37
C SER A 5 6.95 53.74 -16.06
N GLN A 6 6.28 54.51 -15.22
CA GLN A 6 5.71 54.05 -13.95
C GLN A 6 4.83 52.82 -14.12
N THR A 7 4.09 52.71 -15.24
CA THR A 7 3.27 51.53 -15.57
C THR A 7 4.11 50.28 -15.83
N ALA A 8 5.28 50.42 -16.44
CA ALA A 8 6.18 49.30 -16.69
C ALA A 8 6.82 48.83 -15.37
N ALA A 9 7.18 49.75 -14.48
CA ALA A 9 7.72 49.42 -13.17
C ALA A 9 6.68 48.68 -12.29
N THR A 10 5.42 49.11 -12.29
CA THR A 10 4.36 48.43 -11.52
C THR A 10 4.04 47.05 -12.06
N LEU A 11 3.96 46.88 -13.39
CA LEU A 11 3.75 45.57 -14.02
C LEU A 11 4.91 44.61 -13.74
N ALA A 12 6.15 45.08 -13.81
CA ALA A 12 7.32 44.27 -13.50
C ALA A 12 7.32 43.83 -12.01
N GLY A 13 6.98 44.74 -11.10
CA GLY A 13 6.86 44.42 -9.67
C GLY A 13 5.74 43.42 -9.40
N ALA A 14 4.57 43.59 -10.02
CA ALA A 14 3.44 42.67 -9.89
C ALA A 14 3.78 41.27 -10.41
N ALA A 15 4.43 41.19 -11.57
CA ALA A 15 4.87 39.92 -12.14
C ALA A 15 5.88 39.20 -11.22
N LEU A 16 6.85 39.95 -10.67
CA LEU A 16 7.83 39.40 -9.73
C LEU A 16 7.17 38.90 -8.44
N ALA A 17 6.24 39.67 -7.87
CA ALA A 17 5.50 39.29 -6.68
C ALA A 17 4.69 37.99 -6.90
N LEU A 18 4.06 37.86 -8.07
CA LEU A 18 3.27 36.69 -8.43
C LEU A 18 4.16 35.44 -8.59
N LEU A 19 5.33 35.59 -9.22
CA LEU A 19 6.32 34.52 -9.34
C LEU A 19 6.83 34.05 -7.97
N LEU A 20 7.13 34.98 -7.07
CA LEU A 20 7.58 34.64 -5.72
C LEU A 20 6.48 33.94 -4.90
N ALA A 21 5.24 34.43 -4.98
CA ALA A 21 4.11 33.81 -4.32
C ALA A 21 3.84 32.40 -4.85
N ALA A 22 3.87 32.21 -6.17
CA ALA A 22 3.70 30.90 -6.80
C ALA A 22 4.82 29.92 -6.41
N GLY A 23 6.08 30.38 -6.45
CA GLY A 23 7.23 29.58 -6.03
C GLY A 23 7.15 29.17 -4.56
N GLY A 24 6.78 30.09 -3.67
CA GLY A 24 6.57 29.81 -2.26
C GLY A 24 5.43 28.81 -2.02
N ALA A 25 4.32 28.96 -2.73
CA ALA A 25 3.19 28.03 -2.64
C ALA A 25 3.57 26.62 -3.12
N MET A 26 4.26 26.49 -4.26
CA MET A 26 4.75 25.21 -4.76
C MET A 26 5.71 24.54 -3.77
N LEU A 27 6.64 25.30 -3.20
CA LEU A 27 7.59 24.77 -2.22
C LEU A 27 6.86 24.30 -0.95
N PHE A 28 5.91 25.08 -0.45
CA PHE A 28 5.11 24.73 0.72
C PHE A 28 4.29 23.45 0.49
N VAL A 29 3.61 23.34 -0.66
CA VAL A 29 2.84 22.14 -1.03
C VAL A 29 3.78 20.93 -1.15
N GLY A 30 4.94 21.09 -1.80
CA GLY A 30 5.93 20.02 -1.96
C GLY A 30 6.47 19.51 -0.62
N LEU A 31 6.83 20.42 0.30
CA LEU A 31 7.32 20.05 1.64
C LEU A 31 6.23 19.34 2.46
N ARG A 32 4.99 19.83 2.39
CA ARG A 32 3.85 19.22 3.09
C ARG A 32 3.48 17.85 2.52
N ALA A 33 3.60 17.67 1.20
CA ALA A 33 3.41 16.37 0.57
C ALA A 33 4.50 15.38 1.03
N ARG A 34 5.76 15.83 1.09
CA ARG A 34 6.89 15.03 1.59
C ARG A 34 6.70 14.62 3.04
N SER A 35 6.28 15.53 3.91
CA SER A 35 6.02 15.19 5.32
C SER A 35 4.89 14.19 5.46
N ARG A 36 3.81 14.33 4.67
CA ARG A 36 2.69 13.39 4.67
C ARG A 36 3.10 12.00 4.17
N ALA A 37 3.95 11.94 3.14
CA ALA A 37 4.47 10.68 2.63
C ALA A 37 5.28 9.93 3.70
N GLY A 38 6.14 10.64 4.46
CA GLY A 38 6.90 10.05 5.56
C GLY A 38 6.00 9.51 6.68
N GLN A 39 4.98 10.27 7.08
CA GLN A 39 4.03 9.80 8.10
C GLN A 39 3.28 8.53 7.66
N LEU A 40 2.90 8.45 6.39
CA LEU A 40 2.23 7.27 5.83
C LEU A 40 3.18 6.06 5.75
N SER A 41 4.44 6.27 5.38
CA SER A 41 5.43 5.18 5.36
C SER A 41 5.70 4.63 6.76
N ASP A 42 5.82 5.51 7.76
CA ASP A 42 6.07 5.10 9.14
C ASP A 42 4.87 4.35 9.74
N ALA A 43 3.66 4.84 9.47
CA ALA A 43 2.43 4.17 9.89
C ALA A 43 2.29 2.79 9.24
N ASN A 44 2.61 2.65 7.95
CA ASN A 44 2.58 1.37 7.25
C ASN A 44 3.64 0.41 7.82
N ALA A 45 4.88 0.88 8.02
CA ALA A 45 5.94 0.07 8.63
C ALA A 45 5.53 -0.45 10.01
N ARG A 46 4.85 0.37 10.82
CA ARG A 46 4.31 -0.06 12.11
C ARG A 46 3.20 -1.10 11.98
N LEU A 47 2.29 -0.95 11.02
CA LEU A 47 1.25 -1.95 10.74
C LEU A 47 1.85 -3.28 10.27
N LEU A 48 2.85 -3.24 9.40
CA LEU A 48 3.57 -4.43 8.95
C LEU A 48 4.32 -5.11 10.11
N ALA A 49 4.93 -4.34 11.01
CA ALA A 49 5.57 -4.89 12.19
C ALA A 49 4.55 -5.57 13.14
N LEU A 50 3.37 -4.97 13.31
CA LEU A 50 2.28 -5.59 14.07
C LEU A 50 1.71 -6.84 13.37
N ALA A 51 1.57 -6.81 12.04
CA ALA A 51 1.13 -7.95 11.26
C ALA A 51 2.14 -9.11 11.33
N ALA A 52 3.44 -8.81 11.25
CA ALA A 52 4.50 -9.80 11.38
C ALA A 52 4.57 -10.44 12.78
N GLY A 53 4.19 -9.69 13.82
CA GLY A 53 4.08 -10.22 15.19
C GLY A 53 2.72 -10.83 15.52
N SER A 54 1.73 -10.73 14.63
CA SER A 54 0.38 -11.23 14.86
C SER A 54 0.30 -12.72 14.50
N PRO A 55 -0.18 -13.58 15.42
CA PRO A 55 -0.39 -15.00 15.14
C PRO A 55 -1.60 -15.28 14.23
N ALA A 56 -2.41 -14.27 13.89
CA ALA A 56 -3.59 -14.42 13.05
C ALA A 56 -3.26 -14.08 11.59
N LEU A 57 -2.91 -15.10 10.80
CA LEU A 57 -2.76 -15.02 9.35
C LEU A 57 -4.05 -15.53 8.69
N ALA A 58 -4.65 -14.74 7.80
CA ALA A 58 -5.87 -15.10 7.10
C ALA A 58 -5.56 -15.76 5.74
N MET A 59 -6.37 -16.74 5.37
CA MET A 59 -6.45 -17.33 4.03
C MET A 59 -7.86 -17.09 3.50
N ILE A 60 -7.98 -16.57 2.28
CA ILE A 60 -9.27 -16.35 1.63
C ILE A 60 -9.46 -17.44 0.59
N VAL A 61 -10.57 -18.17 0.70
CA VAL A 61 -11.04 -19.12 -0.31
C VAL A 61 -12.17 -18.45 -1.07
N ARG A 62 -12.00 -18.27 -2.38
CA ARG A 62 -13.02 -17.72 -3.28
C ARG A 62 -13.98 -18.84 -3.67
N ALA A 63 -15.23 -18.49 -3.98
CA ALA A 63 -16.28 -19.41 -4.43
C ALA A 63 -16.01 -20.11 -5.79
N ASP A 64 -14.82 -19.92 -6.38
CA ASP A 64 -14.34 -20.65 -7.56
C ASP A 64 -13.18 -21.59 -7.21
N GLY A 65 -12.96 -21.85 -5.92
CA GLY A 65 -11.87 -22.69 -5.41
C GLY A 65 -10.50 -22.02 -5.39
N ARG A 66 -10.36 -20.77 -5.88
CA ARG A 66 -9.07 -20.06 -5.84
C ARG A 66 -8.76 -19.57 -4.44
N ILE A 67 -7.50 -19.69 -4.04
CA ILE A 67 -7.05 -19.27 -2.71
C ILE A 67 -6.10 -18.07 -2.80
N GLU A 68 -6.27 -17.16 -1.85
CA GLU A 68 -5.37 -16.04 -1.61
C GLU A 68 -4.83 -16.16 -0.18
N LEU A 69 -3.55 -16.50 -0.04
CA LEU A 69 -2.87 -16.63 1.24
C LEU A 69 -1.54 -15.89 1.25
N SER A 70 -1.11 -15.49 2.44
CA SER A 70 0.20 -14.86 2.63
C SER A 70 1.33 -15.89 2.55
N ILE A 71 2.49 -15.51 2.01
CA ILE A 71 3.69 -16.38 1.95
C ILE A 71 4.09 -16.89 3.33
N ALA A 72 3.93 -16.08 4.39
CA ALA A 72 4.22 -16.49 5.76
C ALA A 72 3.34 -17.67 6.22
N LEU A 73 2.06 -17.67 5.82
CA LEU A 73 1.13 -18.76 6.10
C LEU A 73 1.43 -20.00 5.26
N ALA A 74 1.83 -19.82 3.99
CA ALA A 74 2.29 -20.91 3.14
C ALA A 74 3.48 -21.65 3.79
N ASN A 75 4.45 -20.88 4.28
CA ASN A 75 5.63 -21.41 4.97
C ASN A 75 5.26 -22.12 6.28
N LEU A 76 4.27 -21.60 7.02
CA LEU A 76 3.80 -22.23 8.26
C LEU A 76 3.17 -23.61 7.98
N PHE A 77 2.45 -23.74 6.86
CA PHE A 77 1.87 -25.00 6.40
C PHE A 77 2.87 -25.91 5.65
N GLY A 78 4.12 -25.46 5.48
CA GLY A 78 5.18 -26.25 4.86
C GLY A 78 5.18 -26.25 3.33
N PHE A 79 4.54 -25.28 2.68
CA PHE A 79 4.56 -25.17 1.22
C PHE A 79 5.78 -24.36 0.73
N ASP A 80 6.46 -24.85 -0.31
CA ASP A 80 7.58 -24.17 -0.97
C ASP A 80 7.15 -23.02 -1.89
N ALA A 81 5.88 -23.05 -2.35
CA ALA A 81 5.27 -22.03 -3.19
C ALA A 81 3.84 -21.78 -2.71
N VAL A 82 3.30 -20.59 -2.95
CA VAL A 82 1.91 -20.26 -2.60
C VAL A 82 0.95 -21.07 -3.49
N PRO A 83 0.17 -22.02 -2.93
CA PRO A 83 -0.80 -22.77 -3.72
C PRO A 83 -1.90 -21.84 -4.26
N ALA A 84 -2.48 -22.21 -5.40
CA ALA A 84 -3.40 -21.34 -6.14
C ALA A 84 -4.87 -21.79 -6.03
N HIS A 85 -5.10 -23.07 -5.74
CA HIS A 85 -6.44 -23.64 -5.56
C HIS A 85 -6.55 -24.37 -4.22
N PHE A 86 -7.77 -24.43 -3.71
CA PHE A 86 -8.09 -25.15 -2.47
C PHE A 86 -7.81 -26.64 -2.59
N SER A 87 -7.98 -27.22 -3.78
CA SER A 87 -7.63 -28.61 -4.08
C SER A 87 -6.17 -28.96 -3.77
N ASP A 88 -5.26 -27.99 -3.88
CA ASP A 88 -3.83 -28.17 -3.60
C ASP A 88 -3.55 -28.32 -2.09
N LEU A 89 -4.54 -28.00 -1.24
CA LEU A 89 -4.46 -28.05 0.22
C LEU A 89 -5.07 -29.33 0.81
N ILE A 90 -5.91 -30.06 0.06
CA ILE A 90 -6.73 -31.18 0.57
C ILE A 90 -5.89 -32.34 1.11
N ASP A 91 -4.72 -32.58 0.51
CA ASP A 91 -3.80 -33.65 0.91
C ASP A 91 -2.81 -33.22 1.99
N ASN A 92 -2.91 -31.99 2.52
CA ASN A 92 -2.01 -31.49 3.57
C ASN A 92 -2.70 -31.44 4.94
N ASP A 93 -2.48 -32.46 5.75
CA ASP A 93 -2.99 -32.58 7.13
C ASP A 93 -2.52 -31.44 8.06
N ALA A 94 -1.46 -30.70 7.71
CA ALA A 94 -1.02 -29.54 8.47
C ALA A 94 -1.91 -28.30 8.25
N VAL A 95 -2.74 -28.30 7.21
CA VAL A 95 -3.67 -27.22 6.87
C VAL A 95 -5.04 -27.48 7.50
N LEU A 96 -5.62 -28.63 7.20
CA LEU A 96 -6.95 -29.05 7.65
C LEU A 96 -6.95 -30.56 7.88
N ALA A 97 -7.76 -31.04 8.81
CA ALA A 97 -8.02 -32.47 8.91
C ALA A 97 -8.67 -32.96 7.59
N PRO A 98 -8.35 -34.18 7.13
CA PRO A 98 -8.77 -34.64 5.81
C PRO A 98 -10.29 -34.78 5.67
N GLU A 99 -11.01 -35.04 6.76
CA GLU A 99 -12.47 -34.98 6.80
C GLU A 99 -13.03 -33.57 6.54
N ASP A 100 -12.45 -32.55 7.16
CA ASP A 100 -12.91 -31.16 7.05
C ASP A 100 -12.54 -30.58 5.68
N ALA A 101 -11.35 -30.90 5.16
CA ALA A 101 -10.92 -30.48 3.84
C ALA A 101 -11.87 -30.99 2.74
N ARG A 102 -12.31 -32.25 2.82
CA ARG A 102 -13.27 -32.84 1.86
C ARG A 102 -14.67 -32.28 2.02
N ALA A 103 -15.10 -31.96 3.23
CA ALA A 103 -16.38 -31.31 3.45
C ALA A 103 -16.40 -29.93 2.80
N LEU A 104 -15.31 -29.16 2.93
CA LEU A 104 -15.20 -27.83 2.36
C LEU A 104 -15.08 -27.83 0.83
N ASP A 105 -14.40 -28.82 0.25
CA ASP A 105 -14.28 -29.00 -1.21
C ASP A 105 -15.65 -29.25 -1.90
N GLN A 106 -16.63 -29.75 -1.16
CA GLN A 106 -17.99 -29.93 -1.68
C GLN A 106 -18.83 -28.65 -1.65
N GLU A 107 -18.43 -27.64 -0.88
CA GLU A 107 -19.17 -26.39 -0.67
C GLU A 107 -18.63 -25.21 -1.48
N VAL A 108 -17.40 -25.30 -2.00
CA VAL A 108 -16.70 -24.27 -2.78
C VAL A 108 -16.75 -24.58 -4.27
#